data_AF-A0A8T3TE28-F1
#
_entry.id   AF-A0A8T3TE28-F1
#
_cell.length_a   1.000
_cell.length_b   1.000
_cell.length_c   1.000
_cell.angle_alpha   90.00
_cell.angle_beta   90.00
_cell.angle_gamma   90.00
#
_symmetry.space_group_name_H-M   'P 1'
#
loop_
_entity.id
_entity.type
_entity.pdbx_description
1 polymer ?
#
loop_
_entity_poly.entity_id
_entity_poly.type
_entity_poly.pdbx_seq_one_letter_code
_entity_poly.pdbx_strand_id
1 'polypeptide(L)'
;MDAKQVWRAALGELQVSLSPANFETWLKDTALVSVDDSRFRVAVPNGFAKDWLETRYRSLICQTLARVVGYSVNVDFEVRPGLVAPAADDGPAPAPVRLEPGRVGGEGGSVSLNARYTFRNFIVGSANRLAHAASLSVAERPGHAYNPLFLYGGVGLGKTHLMHAIGNQVIARFPRKK
;
A
#
# COMPACT_ATOMS: atom_id res chain seq x y z
N MET A 1 25.79 -5.25 23.40
CA MET A 1 24.90 -4.07 23.29
C MET A 1 23.47 -4.57 23.27
N ASP A 2 22.57 -3.92 24.01
CA ASP A 2 21.15 -4.27 23.98
C ASP A 2 20.52 -3.74 22.69
N ALA A 3 20.09 -4.65 21.82
CA ALA A 3 19.45 -4.33 20.53
C ALA A 3 18.26 -3.37 20.71
N LYS A 4 17.52 -3.49 21.82
CA LYS A 4 16.40 -2.59 22.13
C LYS A 4 16.87 -1.16 22.39
N GLN A 5 18.00 -0.98 23.07
CA GLN A 5 18.55 0.35 23.34
C GLN A 5 19.08 1.02 22.07
N VAL A 6 19.78 0.26 21.21
CA VAL A 6 20.28 0.75 19.92
C VAL A 6 19.11 1.23 19.04
N TRP A 7 18.06 0.42 18.93
CA TRP A 7 16.89 0.79 18.13
C TRP A 7 16.15 2.00 18.69
N ARG A 8 16.02 2.10 20.03
CA ARG A 8 15.39 3.26 20.67
C ARG A 8 16.16 4.55 20.42
N ALA A 9 17.49 4.51 20.46
CA ALA A 9 18.33 5.66 20.12
C ALA A 9 18.16 6.06 18.64
N ALA A 10 18.18 5.08 17.73
CA ALA A 10 17.97 5.33 16.31
C ALA A 10 16.57 5.91 16.01
N LEU A 11 15.52 5.39 16.65
CA LEU A 11 14.15 5.93 16.51
C LEU A 11 14.05 7.38 16.99
N GLY A 12 14.74 7.75 18.07
CA GLY A 12 14.79 9.14 18.54
C GLY A 12 15.40 10.09 17.50
N GLU A 13 16.52 9.70 16.87
CA GLU A 13 17.13 10.49 15.79
C GLU A 13 16.25 10.56 14.53
N LEU A 14 15.61 9.44 14.17
CA LEU A 14 14.70 9.38 13.02
C LEU A 14 13.44 10.24 13.25
N GLN A 15 12.94 10.32 14.48
CA GLN A 15 11.79 11.15 14.84
C GLN A 15 12.06 12.64 14.62
N VAL A 16 13.30 13.10 14.86
CA VAL A 16 13.71 14.48 14.61
C VAL A 16 13.94 14.74 13.11
N SER A 17 14.37 13.72 12.37
CA SER A 17 14.73 13.82 10.95
C SER A 17 13.52 13.72 10.00
N LEU A 18 12.39 13.20 10.48
CA LEU A 18 11.20 12.94 9.68
C LEU A 18 10.01 13.78 10.15
N SER A 19 9.03 13.98 9.26
CA SER A 19 7.76 14.57 9.68
C SER A 19 7.03 13.63 10.65
N PRO A 20 6.23 14.17 11.59
CA PRO A 20 5.48 13.36 12.56
C PRO A 20 4.62 12.28 11.89
N ALA A 21 3.92 12.64 10.81
CA ALA A 21 3.08 11.69 10.07
C ALA A 21 3.87 10.53 9.46
N ASN A 22 5.07 10.78 8.91
CA ASN A 22 5.90 9.74 8.32
C ASN A 22 6.50 8.84 9.41
N PHE A 23 6.93 9.40 10.53
CA PHE A 23 7.46 8.63 11.65
C PHE A 23 6.39 7.70 12.26
N GLU A 24 5.21 8.27 12.56
CA GLU A 24 4.06 7.52 13.11
C GLU A 24 3.64 6.37 12.17
N THR A 25 3.58 6.62 10.86
CA THR A 25 3.09 5.63 9.89
C THR A 25 4.10 4.49 9.66
N TRP A 26 5.39 4.81 9.57
CA TRP A 26 6.38 3.85 9.06
C TRP A 26 7.34 3.28 10.11
N LEU A 27 7.60 3.99 11.21
CA LEU A 27 8.71 3.66 12.12
C LEU A 27 8.27 3.41 13.56
N LYS A 28 7.16 3.97 14.02
CA LYS A 28 6.72 3.86 15.42
C LYS A 28 6.55 2.42 15.90
N ASP A 29 5.90 1.58 15.09
CA ASP A 29 5.61 0.18 15.43
C ASP A 29 6.64 -0.79 14.85
N THR A 30 7.91 -0.38 14.82
CA THR A 30 9.02 -1.21 14.36
C THR A 30 9.93 -1.58 15.51
N ALA A 31 10.52 -2.78 15.43
CA ALA A 31 11.43 -3.26 16.46
C ALA A 31 12.64 -3.96 15.87
N LEU A 32 13.82 -3.70 16.42
CA LEU A 32 15.01 -4.48 16.08
C LEU A 32 14.92 -5.87 16.72
N VAL A 33 14.93 -6.91 15.89
CA VAL A 33 14.74 -8.31 16.29
C VAL A 33 16.06 -9.01 16.54
N SER A 34 17.00 -8.87 15.61
CA SER A 34 18.32 -9.47 15.72
C SER A 34 19.39 -8.57 15.11
N VAL A 35 20.61 -8.77 15.59
CA VAL A 35 21.82 -8.13 15.07
C VAL A 35 22.83 -9.24 14.85
N ASP A 36 23.21 -9.43 13.58
CA ASP A 36 24.15 -10.46 13.13
C ASP A 36 25.33 -9.76 12.45
N ASP A 37 26.48 -9.68 13.12
CA ASP A 37 27.67 -8.92 12.69
C ASP A 37 27.38 -7.44 12.36
N SER A 38 27.15 -7.15 11.08
CA SER A 38 26.80 -5.82 10.55
C SER A 38 25.40 -5.76 9.95
N ARG A 39 24.59 -6.81 10.12
CA ARG A 39 23.21 -6.89 9.63
C ARG A 39 22.21 -6.73 10.77
N PHE A 40 21.31 -5.77 10.60
CA PHE A 40 20.28 -5.41 11.55
C PHE A 40 18.93 -5.81 10.98
N ARG A 41 18.24 -6.74 11.64
CA ARG A 41 16.90 -7.17 11.22
C ARG A 41 15.82 -6.41 11.97
N VAL A 42 15.10 -5.56 11.25
CA VAL A 42 14.01 -4.75 11.78
C VAL A 42 12.68 -5.40 11.42
N ALA A 43 11.87 -5.71 12.43
CA ALA A 43 10.52 -6.18 12.21
C ALA A 43 9.56 -5.03 11.95
N VAL A 44 8.68 -5.24 10.97
CA VAL A 44 7.69 -4.27 10.48
C VAL A 44 6.29 -4.91 10.49
N PRO A 45 5.23 -4.10 10.63
CA PRO A 45 3.88 -4.64 10.88
C PRO A 45 3.24 -5.30 9.66
N ASN A 46 3.60 -4.89 8.44
CA ASN A 46 3.03 -5.41 7.20
C ASN A 46 3.99 -5.25 6.00
N GLY A 47 3.64 -5.88 4.88
CA GLY A 47 4.45 -5.85 3.65
C GLY A 47 4.59 -4.46 3.02
N PHE A 48 3.56 -3.61 3.11
CA PHE A 48 3.67 -2.24 2.58
C PHE A 48 4.71 -1.41 3.34
N ALA A 49 4.75 -1.55 4.67
CA ALA A 49 5.76 -0.92 5.51
C ALA A 49 7.16 -1.43 5.16
N LYS A 50 7.30 -2.74 4.92
CA LYS A 50 8.55 -3.34 4.44
C LYS A 50 9.03 -2.67 3.15
N ASP A 51 8.22 -2.71 2.10
CA ASP A 51 8.58 -2.21 0.78
C ASP A 51 8.90 -0.71 0.81
N TRP A 52 8.12 0.07 1.58
CA TRP A 52 8.33 1.50 1.71
C TRP A 52 9.62 1.83 2.46
N LEU A 53 9.89 1.17 3.58
CA LEU A 53 11.13 1.37 4.34
C LEU A 53 12.34 0.93 3.54
N GLU A 54 12.27 -0.20 2.83
CA GLU A 54 13.35 -0.69 1.94
C GLU A 54 13.67 0.29 0.81
N THR A 55 12.63 0.83 0.16
CA THR A 55 12.81 1.69 -1.02
C THR A 55 13.18 3.12 -0.64
N ARG A 56 12.53 3.69 0.38
CA ARG A 56 12.59 5.13 0.66
C ARG A 56 13.50 5.49 1.81
N TYR A 57 13.53 4.67 2.86
CA TYR A 57 14.17 5.03 4.14
C TYR A 57 15.37 4.17 4.51
N ARG A 58 15.67 3.11 3.77
CA ARG A 58 16.80 2.19 4.06
C ARG A 58 18.10 2.94 4.23
N SER A 59 18.45 3.83 3.30
CA SER A 59 19.69 4.62 3.38
C SER A 59 19.74 5.50 4.63
N LEU A 60 18.62 6.14 4.98
CA LEU A 60 18.52 6.98 6.17
C LEU A 60 18.67 6.13 7.45
N ILE A 61 17.99 4.99 7.52
CA ILE A 61 18.03 4.10 8.69
C ILE A 61 19.43 3.50 8.86
N CYS A 62 20.08 3.07 7.77
CA CYS A 62 21.47 2.62 7.82
C CYS A 62 22.41 3.73 8.31
N GLN A 63 22.24 4.96 7.82
CA GLN A 63 23.09 6.08 8.24
C GLN A 63 22.88 6.42 9.72
N THR A 64 21.64 6.47 10.19
CA THR A 64 21.32 6.71 11.61
C THR A 64 21.89 5.60 12.48
N LEU A 65 21.65 4.34 12.16
CA LEU A 65 22.19 3.22 12.93
C LEU A 65 23.72 3.23 12.93
N ALA A 66 24.38 3.53 11.82
CA ALA A 66 25.82 3.64 11.75
C ALA A 66 26.39 4.71 12.69
N ARG A 67 25.69 5.85 12.85
CA ARG A 67 26.06 6.88 13.83
C ARG A 67 25.89 6.39 15.26
N VAL A 68 24.82 5.65 15.54
CA VAL A 68 24.52 5.12 16.88
C VAL A 68 25.54 4.05 17.30
N VAL A 69 25.93 3.14 16.40
CA VAL A 69 26.80 2.01 16.73
C VAL A 69 28.28 2.23 16.40
N GLY A 70 28.60 3.23 15.57
CA GLY A 70 29.97 3.61 15.22
C GLY A 70 30.62 2.78 14.11
N TYR A 71 29.87 1.92 13.41
CA TYR A 71 30.34 1.12 12.29
C TYR A 71 29.30 1.03 11.18
N SER A 72 29.72 0.58 9.98
CA SER A 72 28.81 0.44 8.84
C SER A 72 27.81 -0.69 9.06
N VAL A 73 26.54 -0.41 8.82
CA VAL A 73 25.44 -1.35 9.03
C VAL A 73 24.64 -1.56 7.76
N ASN A 74 24.10 -2.76 7.62
CA ASN A 74 23.13 -3.13 6.62
C ASN A 74 21.82 -3.49 7.33
N VAL A 75 20.70 -3.00 6.81
CA VAL A 75 19.38 -3.18 7.42
C VAL A 75 18.52 -4.02 6.49
N ASP A 76 17.97 -5.09 7.05
CA ASP A 76 17.00 -5.98 6.41
C ASP A 76 15.67 -5.89 7.17
N PHE A 77 14.55 -5.95 6.44
CA PHE A 77 13.22 -5.83 7.02
C PHE A 77 12.44 -7.14 6.94
N GLU A 78 11.83 -7.53 8.05
CA GLU A 78 11.03 -8.75 8.17
C GLU A 78 9.60 -8.42 8.61
N VAL A 79 8.60 -8.97 7.92
CA VAL A 79 7.20 -8.76 8.30
C VAL A 79 6.87 -9.65 9.49
N ARG A 80 6.54 -9.05 10.64
CA ARG A 80 6.08 -9.77 11.82
C ARG A 80 4.67 -9.29 12.18
N PRO A 81 3.62 -9.97 11.68
CA PRO A 81 2.25 -9.62 12.03
C PRO A 81 2.04 -9.89 13.53
N GLY A 82 1.56 -8.88 14.26
CA GLY A 82 1.41 -8.95 15.72
C GLY A 82 2.28 -7.97 16.52
N LEU A 83 3.05 -7.09 15.87
CA LEU A 83 3.64 -5.90 16.51
C LEU A 83 2.59 -4.87 16.96
N VAL A 84 1.34 -5.05 16.53
CA VAL A 84 0.19 -4.20 16.83
C VAL A 84 -0.73 -4.95 17.79
N ALA A 85 -0.86 -4.50 19.04
CA ALA A 85 -2.06 -4.76 19.83
C ALA A 85 -3.19 -3.89 19.24
N PRO A 86 -4.42 -4.41 19.08
CA PRO A 86 -5.44 -3.73 18.29
C PRO A 86 -5.97 -2.52 19.05
N ALA A 87 -5.63 -1.32 18.57
CA ALA A 87 -6.30 -0.09 18.98
C ALA A 87 -6.21 0.96 17.86
N ALA A 88 -7.04 0.80 16.83
CA ALA A 88 -7.80 1.89 16.23
C ALA A 88 -8.93 1.26 15.41
N ASP A 89 -10.16 1.60 15.78
CA ASP A 89 -11.40 1.30 15.08
C ASP A 89 -11.40 2.01 13.72
N ASP A 90 -11.04 1.27 12.68
CA ASP A 90 -11.52 1.42 11.32
C ASP A 90 -11.45 0.01 10.72
N GLY A 91 -12.54 -0.44 10.11
CA GLY A 91 -12.82 -1.85 9.82
C GLY A 91 -11.67 -2.62 9.13
N PRO A 92 -11.72 -3.97 9.16
CA PRO A 92 -10.58 -4.81 8.86
C PRO A 92 -9.91 -4.38 7.55
N ALA A 93 -8.62 -4.03 7.63
CA ALA A 93 -7.79 -3.86 6.46
C ALA A 93 -8.01 -5.08 5.55
N PRO A 94 -8.38 -4.91 4.27
CA PRO A 94 -8.54 -6.05 3.40
C PRO A 94 -7.21 -6.78 3.39
N ALA A 95 -7.25 -8.08 3.72
CA ALA A 95 -6.10 -8.96 3.56
C ALA A 95 -5.49 -8.72 2.17
N PRO A 96 -4.16 -8.83 1.99
CA PRO A 96 -3.57 -8.75 0.67
C PRO A 96 -4.27 -9.79 -0.19
N VAL A 97 -5.13 -9.34 -1.11
CA VAL A 97 -5.70 -10.20 -2.13
C VAL A 97 -4.49 -10.59 -2.95
N ARG A 98 -3.98 -11.78 -2.71
CA ARG A 98 -3.08 -12.45 -3.63
C ARG A 98 -3.88 -12.61 -4.91
N LEU A 99 -3.73 -11.64 -5.82
CA LEU A 99 -4.21 -11.73 -7.18
C LEU A 99 -3.35 -12.81 -7.84
N GLU A 100 -3.66 -14.07 -7.55
CA GLU A 100 -3.37 -15.14 -8.48
C GLU A 100 -3.92 -14.65 -9.84
N PRO A 101 -3.18 -14.77 -10.95
CA PRO A 101 -3.74 -14.55 -12.27
C PRO A 101 -4.84 -15.60 -12.51
N GLY A 102 -6.01 -15.34 -11.93
CA GLY A 102 -7.21 -16.12 -12.14
C GLY A 102 -7.52 -16.02 -13.61
N ARG A 103 -7.48 -17.17 -14.27
CA ARG A 103 -7.93 -17.34 -15.65
C ARG A 103 -9.33 -16.72 -15.74
N VAL A 104 -9.42 -15.55 -16.36
CA VAL A 104 -10.69 -14.99 -16.80
C VAL A 104 -11.08 -15.82 -18.02
N GLY A 105 -11.81 -16.90 -17.75
CA GLY A 105 -12.04 -17.96 -18.73
C GLY A 105 -12.86 -19.09 -18.12
N GLY A 106 -13.97 -18.75 -17.46
CA GLY A 106 -15.06 -19.67 -17.17
C GLY A 106 -16.22 -19.34 -18.09
N GLU A 107 -16.57 -20.26 -18.97
CA GLU A 107 -17.69 -20.14 -19.91
C GLU A 107 -18.99 -19.76 -19.17
N GLY A 108 -19.70 -18.74 -19.68
CA GLY A 108 -21.13 -18.55 -19.40
C GLY A 108 -21.56 -17.65 -18.23
N GLY A 109 -20.66 -17.00 -17.48
CA GLY A 109 -21.06 -16.04 -16.45
C GLY A 109 -21.38 -14.66 -17.05
N SER A 110 -22.65 -14.28 -17.16
CA SER A 110 -23.00 -12.89 -17.50
C SER A 110 -22.45 -11.95 -16.44
N VAL A 111 -21.51 -11.08 -16.81
CA VAL A 111 -21.00 -10.03 -15.91
C VAL A 111 -22.17 -9.13 -15.55
N SER A 112 -22.67 -9.24 -14.33
CA SER A 112 -23.80 -8.44 -13.84
C SER A 112 -23.34 -7.03 -13.48
N LEU A 113 -23.10 -6.20 -14.49
CA LEU A 113 -22.82 -4.77 -14.30
C LEU A 113 -24.13 -3.97 -14.28
N ASN A 114 -24.23 -3.03 -13.34
CA ASN A 114 -25.31 -2.05 -13.36
C ASN A 114 -25.10 -1.05 -14.51
N ALA A 115 -25.97 -1.08 -15.52
CA ALA A 115 -25.91 -0.21 -16.70
C ALA A 115 -26.07 1.29 -16.38
N ARG A 116 -26.59 1.66 -15.21
CA ARG A 116 -26.72 3.06 -14.79
C ARG A 116 -25.40 3.69 -14.36
N TYR A 117 -24.44 2.86 -13.94
CA TYR A 117 -23.13 3.31 -13.44
C TYR A 117 -22.14 3.40 -14.59
N THR A 118 -22.18 4.54 -15.29
CA THR A 118 -21.28 4.89 -16.40
C THR A 118 -20.51 6.16 -16.05
N PHE A 119 -19.36 6.39 -16.71
CA PHE A 119 -18.59 7.63 -16.54
C PHE A 119 -19.43 8.88 -16.90
N ARG A 120 -20.32 8.77 -17.89
CA ARG A 120 -21.24 9.85 -18.28
C ARG A 120 -22.13 10.32 -17.13
N ASN A 121 -22.55 9.39 -16.27
CA ASN A 121 -23.44 9.69 -15.13
C ASN A 121 -22.65 9.99 -13.84
N PHE A 122 -21.32 10.05 -13.90
CA PHE A 122 -20.49 10.33 -12.74
C PHE A 122 -20.12 11.82 -12.72
N ILE A 123 -20.51 12.52 -11.65
CA ILE A 123 -20.21 13.95 -11.51
C ILE A 123 -18.78 14.14 -10.99
N VAL A 124 -17.96 14.82 -11.80
CA VAL A 124 -16.57 15.09 -11.48
C VAL A 124 -16.41 16.42 -10.75
N GLY A 125 -15.80 16.38 -9.56
CA GLY A 125 -15.45 17.54 -8.75
C GLY A 125 -13.98 17.49 -8.34
N SER A 126 -13.49 18.54 -7.66
CA SER A 126 -12.10 18.62 -7.18
C SER A 126 -11.71 17.40 -6.33
N ALA A 127 -12.59 16.96 -5.43
CA ALA A 127 -12.34 15.87 -4.49
C ALA A 127 -12.26 14.47 -5.13
N ASN A 128 -12.87 14.25 -6.31
CA ASN A 128 -12.94 12.94 -6.96
C ASN A 128 -12.27 12.88 -8.34
N ARG A 129 -11.67 14.01 -8.79
CA ARG A 129 -11.02 14.15 -10.10
C ARG A 129 -9.94 13.10 -10.33
N LEU A 130 -9.09 12.85 -9.33
CA LEU A 130 -8.00 11.88 -9.43
C LEU A 130 -8.54 10.46 -9.61
N ALA A 131 -9.48 10.04 -8.76
CA ALA A 131 -10.11 8.72 -8.84
C ALA A 131 -10.83 8.51 -10.18
N HIS A 132 -11.53 9.53 -10.67
CA HIS A 132 -12.18 9.52 -11.98
C HIS A 132 -11.15 9.37 -13.12
N ALA A 133 -10.08 10.17 -13.12
CA ALA A 133 -9.05 10.13 -14.16
C ALA A 133 -8.30 8.79 -14.19
N ALA A 134 -7.93 8.25 -13.02
CA ALA A 134 -7.30 6.94 -12.93
C ALA A 134 -8.23 5.83 -13.44
N SER A 135 -9.51 5.86 -13.05
CA SER A 135 -10.52 4.92 -13.52
C SER A 135 -10.71 4.98 -15.03
N LEU A 136 -10.76 6.19 -15.60
CA LEU A 136 -10.85 6.37 -17.05
C LEU A 136 -9.62 5.79 -17.75
N SER A 137 -8.41 6.09 -17.27
CA SER A 137 -7.17 5.57 -17.85
C SER A 137 -7.12 4.04 -17.89
N VAL A 138 -7.58 3.37 -16.82
CA VAL A 138 -7.71 1.91 -16.80
C VAL A 138 -8.76 1.41 -17.79
N ALA A 139 -9.91 2.08 -17.90
CA ALA A 139 -10.95 1.69 -18.86
C ALA A 139 -10.51 1.87 -20.31
N GLU A 140 -9.64 2.85 -20.60
CA GLU A 140 -9.09 3.09 -21.94
C GLU A 140 -7.99 2.11 -22.32
N ARG A 141 -7.12 1.77 -21.36
CA ARG A 141 -5.99 0.85 -21.56
C ARG A 141 -5.91 -0.17 -20.41
N PRO A 142 -6.81 -1.18 -20.40
CA PRO A 142 -6.86 -2.17 -19.33
C PRO A 142 -5.52 -2.90 -19.18
N GLY A 143 -4.99 -2.92 -17.96
CA GLY A 143 -3.74 -3.60 -17.63
C GLY A 143 -2.45 -2.81 -17.90
N HIS A 144 -2.52 -1.60 -18.45
CA HIS A 144 -1.32 -0.82 -18.78
C HIS A 144 -1.11 0.41 -17.90
N ALA A 145 -2.13 1.27 -17.73
CA ALA A 145 -1.96 2.53 -17.01
C ALA A 145 -1.77 2.32 -15.49
N TYR A 146 -2.62 1.47 -14.92
CA TYR A 146 -2.58 1.07 -13.52
C TYR A 146 -2.99 -0.40 -13.41
N ASN A 147 -2.13 -1.21 -12.81
CA ASN A 147 -2.42 -2.62 -12.55
C ASN A 147 -1.69 -3.08 -11.28
N PRO A 148 -2.39 -3.26 -10.15
CA PRO A 148 -3.84 -3.05 -9.97
C PRO A 148 -4.23 -1.57 -9.84
N LEU A 149 -5.51 -1.26 -10.04
CA LEU A 149 -6.14 -0.01 -9.60
C LEU A 149 -6.90 -0.25 -8.30
N PHE A 150 -6.55 0.49 -7.26
CA PHE A 150 -7.20 0.41 -5.95
C PHE A 150 -7.95 1.71 -5.63
N LEU A 151 -9.25 1.62 -5.33
CA LEU A 151 -10.10 2.76 -4.99
C LEU A 151 -10.51 2.71 -3.52
N TYR A 152 -10.17 3.74 -2.76
CA TYR A 152 -10.46 3.87 -1.32
C TYR A 152 -11.13 5.21 -0.99
N GLY A 153 -11.90 5.22 0.11
CA GLY A 153 -12.60 6.40 0.62
C GLY A 153 -13.85 6.02 1.41
N GLY A 154 -14.45 6.98 2.10
CA GLY A 154 -15.69 6.81 2.88
C GLY A 154 -16.91 6.32 2.07
N VAL A 155 -18.00 6.02 2.77
CA VAL A 155 -19.28 5.59 2.17
C VAL A 155 -19.83 6.66 1.21
N GLY A 156 -20.52 6.24 0.15
CA GLY A 156 -21.18 7.17 -0.78
C GLY A 156 -20.27 7.97 -1.73
N LEU A 157 -18.94 7.84 -1.65
CA LEU A 157 -18.00 8.62 -2.48
C LEU A 157 -17.81 8.10 -3.92
N GLY A 158 -18.67 7.19 -4.39
CA GLY A 158 -18.68 6.77 -5.80
C GLY A 158 -17.72 5.64 -6.18
N LYS A 159 -17.06 4.98 -5.22
CA LYS A 159 -16.16 3.82 -5.48
C LYS A 159 -16.84 2.73 -6.33
N THR A 160 -18.03 2.30 -5.91
CA THR A 160 -18.82 1.28 -6.61
C THR A 160 -19.24 1.76 -8.01
N HIS A 161 -19.57 3.05 -8.15
CA HIS A 161 -19.94 3.62 -9.46
C HIS A 161 -18.74 3.57 -10.41
N LEU A 162 -17.56 4.03 -9.98
CA LEU A 162 -16.35 4.03 -10.80
C LEU A 162 -15.93 2.61 -11.22
N MET A 163 -16.00 1.63 -10.31
CA MET A 163 -15.73 0.23 -10.62
C MET A 163 -16.63 -0.29 -11.75
N HIS A 164 -17.94 -0.04 -11.65
CA HIS A 164 -18.89 -0.45 -12.68
C HIS A 164 -18.71 0.32 -13.99
N ALA A 165 -18.37 1.61 -13.91
CA ALA A 165 -18.13 2.45 -15.08
C ALA A 165 -16.94 1.94 -15.89
N ILE A 166 -15.86 1.49 -15.23
CA ILE A 166 -14.73 0.81 -15.89
C ILE A 166 -15.22 -0.43 -16.63
N GLY A 167 -15.95 -1.32 -15.95
CA GLY A 167 -16.47 -2.55 -16.57
C GLY A 167 -17.37 -2.28 -17.77
N ASN A 168 -18.34 -1.37 -17.63
CA ASN A 168 -19.28 -1.02 -18.69
C ASN A 168 -18.54 -0.44 -19.91
N GLN A 169 -17.53 0.42 -19.68
CA GLN A 169 -16.73 0.99 -20.77
C GLN A 169 -15.83 -0.05 -21.44
N VAL A 170 -15.25 -0.98 -20.67
CA VAL A 170 -14.43 -2.05 -21.22
C VAL A 170 -15.26 -3.01 -22.07
N ILE A 171 -16.45 -3.42 -21.62
CA ILE A 171 -17.36 -4.26 -22.42
C ILE A 171 -17.77 -3.54 -23.71
N ALA A 172 -18.07 -2.24 -23.64
CA ALA A 172 -18.46 -1.46 -24.80
C ALA A 172 -17.32 -1.27 -25.82
N ARG A 173 -16.08 -1.06 -25.37
CA ARG A 173 -14.92 -0.82 -26.26
C ARG A 173 -14.18 -2.10 -26.69
N PHE A 174 -14.14 -3.11 -25.84
CA PHE A 174 -13.38 -4.34 -26.03
C PHE A 174 -14.30 -5.57 -25.92
N PRO A 175 -15.26 -5.77 -26.84
CA PRO A 175 -16.27 -6.84 -26.75
C PRO A 175 -15.69 -8.27 -26.74
N ARG A 176 -14.42 -8.43 -27.12
CA ARG A 176 -13.67 -9.70 -27.09
C ARG A 176 -12.81 -9.90 -25.83
N LYS A 177 -12.59 -8.87 -25.02
CA LYS A 177 -11.93 -8.99 -23.72
C LYS A 177 -13.03 -9.22 -22.67
N LYS A 178 -13.39 -10.48 -22.47
CA LYS A 178 -14.22 -10.91 -21.34
C LYS A 178 -13.33 -11.34 -20.19
#